data_AF-A0A511T775-F1
#
_entry.id   AF-A0A511T775-F1
#
_cell.length_a   1.000
_cell.length_b   1.000
_cell.length_c   1.000
_cell.angle_alpha   90.00
_cell.angle_beta   90.00
_cell.angle_gamma   90.00
#
_symmetry.space_group_name_H-M   'P 1'
#
loop_
_entity.id
_entity.type
_entity.pdbx_description
1 polymer ?
#
loop_
_entity_poly.entity_id
_entity_poly.type
_entity_poly.pdbx_seq_one_letter_code
_entity_poly.pdbx_strand_id
1 'polypeptide(L)'
;MNKLATTGWLLGALLWSACGSDDVKREPCVERTVFARSPTGDCTSYASSCDIPTGYRECCGGFLGGCVASGEDARCVDDPTDSCTPGAGGADCPGVCE
;
A
#
# COMPACT_ATOMS: atom_id res chain seq x y z
N MET A 1 60.12 -28.56 -27.79
CA MET A 1 59.41 -27.26 -27.78
C MET A 1 58.04 -27.49 -28.37
N ASN A 2 56.95 -27.32 -27.60
CA ASN A 2 55.56 -27.06 -28.03
C ASN A 2 54.71 -26.90 -26.75
N LYS A 3 54.48 -25.64 -26.34
CA LYS A 3 53.20 -24.91 -26.37
C LYS A 3 52.17 -25.49 -25.39
N LEU A 4 52.14 -24.96 -24.17
CA LEU A 4 51.35 -23.82 -23.67
C LEU A 4 50.00 -24.30 -23.11
N ALA A 5 49.89 -24.15 -21.79
CA ALA A 5 48.71 -24.39 -20.98
C ALA A 5 47.56 -23.45 -21.36
N THR A 6 46.33 -23.94 -21.31
CA THR A 6 45.18 -23.09 -20.93
C THR A 6 44.07 -23.97 -20.36
N THR A 7 44.04 -24.03 -19.03
CA THR A 7 42.94 -24.56 -18.24
C THR A 7 41.82 -23.52 -18.24
N GLY A 8 40.71 -23.80 -18.92
CA GLY A 8 39.52 -22.95 -18.96
C GLY A 8 38.34 -23.61 -18.28
N TRP A 9 38.17 -23.37 -16.99
CA TRP A 9 36.94 -23.63 -16.24
C TRP A 9 36.01 -22.43 -16.37
N LEU A 10 34.84 -22.58 -17.00
CA LEU A 10 33.62 -21.78 -16.75
C LEU A 10 32.44 -22.67 -17.17
N LEU A 11 31.87 -23.49 -16.29
CA LEU A 11 30.78 -23.19 -15.36
C LEU A 11 29.60 -22.41 -15.99
N GLY A 12 28.51 -23.16 -16.23
CA GLY A 12 27.17 -22.76 -15.79
C GLY A 12 26.42 -21.71 -16.59
N ALA A 13 25.84 -22.10 -17.73
CA ALA A 13 24.71 -21.37 -18.33
C ALA A 13 23.39 -22.11 -17.99
N LEU A 14 23.02 -22.09 -16.71
CA LEU A 14 21.66 -22.36 -16.25
C LEU A 14 21.03 -21.01 -15.93
N LEU A 15 20.60 -20.29 -16.97
CA LEU A 15 19.78 -19.10 -16.81
C LEU A 15 18.31 -19.52 -16.90
N TRP A 16 17.79 -19.70 -15.70
CA TRP A 16 16.43 -19.97 -15.28
C TRP A 16 15.39 -19.14 -16.06
N SER A 17 14.34 -19.80 -16.56
CA SER A 17 13.06 -19.16 -16.86
C SER A 17 12.34 -18.73 -15.58
N ALA A 18 12.14 -17.43 -15.36
CA ALA A 18 11.06 -16.81 -14.57
C ALA A 18 11.32 -15.29 -14.58
N CYS A 19 10.37 -14.38 -14.73
CA CYS A 19 8.98 -14.40 -14.32
C CYS A 19 8.19 -13.52 -15.29
N GLY A 20 7.07 -14.03 -15.82
CA GLY A 20 6.09 -13.19 -16.48
C GLY A 20 5.42 -12.32 -15.42
N SER A 21 5.49 -11.01 -15.58
CA SER A 21 4.66 -10.08 -14.82
C SER A 21 3.54 -9.66 -15.73
N ASP A 22 2.39 -10.30 -15.57
CA ASP A 22 1.13 -9.84 -16.13
C ASP A 22 0.91 -8.38 -15.71
N ASP A 23 0.87 -7.47 -16.70
CA ASP A 23 0.44 -6.08 -16.58
C ASP A 23 -1.06 -6.03 -16.25
N VAL A 24 -1.45 -6.49 -15.07
CA VAL A 24 -2.73 -6.09 -14.48
C VAL A 24 -2.56 -4.62 -14.15
N LYS A 25 -3.35 -3.76 -14.81
CA LYS A 25 -3.54 -2.35 -14.48
C LYS A 25 -4.11 -2.22 -13.05
N ARG A 26 -3.30 -2.52 -12.05
CA ARG A 26 -3.53 -2.17 -10.66
C ARG A 26 -3.04 -0.74 -10.56
N GLU A 27 -3.97 0.17 -10.25
CA GLU A 27 -3.64 1.53 -9.82
C GLU A 27 -2.38 1.45 -8.95
N PRO A 28 -1.30 2.17 -9.31
CA PRO A 28 -0.03 2.01 -8.62
C PRO A 28 -0.24 2.35 -7.15
N CYS A 29 0.21 1.45 -6.26
CA CYS A 29 0.17 1.72 -4.83
C CYS A 29 0.86 3.06 -4.53
N VAL A 30 0.24 3.86 -3.68
CA VAL A 30 0.84 5.07 -3.12
C VAL A 30 1.91 4.65 -2.09
N GLU A 31 3.17 4.96 -2.39
CA GLU A 31 4.34 4.74 -1.51
C GLU A 31 4.47 5.90 -0.50
N ARG A 32 3.45 6.06 0.33
CA ARG A 32 3.40 7.02 1.43
C ARG A 32 2.64 6.40 2.59
N THR A 33 2.87 6.89 3.81
CA THR A 33 2.11 6.44 4.98
C THR A 33 0.62 6.68 4.76
N VAL A 34 -0.18 5.61 4.87
CA VAL A 34 -1.64 5.64 4.78
C VAL A 34 -2.20 5.12 6.09
N PHE A 35 -3.29 5.70 6.57
CA PHE A 35 -4.01 5.18 7.73
C PHE A 35 -5.21 4.37 7.26
N ALA A 36 -5.42 3.18 7.81
CA ALA A 36 -6.57 2.36 7.46
C ALA A 36 -7.04 1.53 8.65
N ARG A 37 -8.28 1.06 8.58
CA ARG A 37 -8.89 0.24 9.63
C ARG A 37 -9.76 -0.88 9.08
N SER A 38 -9.96 -1.89 9.91
CA SER A 38 -10.94 -2.93 9.65
C SER A 38 -12.36 -2.42 9.96
N PRO A 39 -13.43 -3.15 9.56
CA PRO A 39 -14.81 -2.75 9.87
C PRO A 39 -15.15 -2.61 11.37
N THR A 40 -14.31 -3.17 12.25
CA THR A 40 -14.55 -3.18 13.71
C THR A 40 -13.35 -2.69 14.51
N GLY A 41 -12.33 -2.14 13.85
CA GLY A 41 -11.06 -1.74 14.46
C GLY A 41 -10.78 -0.25 14.33
N ASP A 42 -9.73 0.19 15.02
CA ASP A 42 -9.25 1.57 14.96
C ASP A 42 -8.32 1.81 13.76
N CYS A 43 -8.11 3.09 13.43
CA CYS A 43 -7.17 3.51 12.40
C CYS A 43 -5.72 3.20 12.80
N THR A 44 -5.01 2.52 11.91
CA THR A 44 -3.61 2.16 12.07
C THR A 44 -2.81 2.62 10.86
N SER A 45 -1.52 2.93 11.05
CA SER A 45 -0.66 3.37 9.95
C SER A 45 -0.05 2.18 9.21
N TYR A 46 0.00 2.32 7.90
CA TYR A 46 0.64 1.42 6.94
C TYR A 46 1.69 2.22 6.18
N ALA A 47 2.87 1.63 5.94
CA ALA A 47 3.96 2.30 5.24
C ALA A 47 3.60 2.65 3.79
N SER A 48 2.71 1.86 3.19
CA SER A 48 2.17 2.07 1.85
C SER A 48 0.73 1.55 1.76
N SER A 49 0.00 2.02 0.75
CA SER A 49 -1.33 1.46 0.41
C SER A 49 -1.28 -0.02 -0.01
N CYS A 50 -0.11 -0.52 -0.39
CA CYS A 50 0.12 -1.92 -0.75
C CYS A 50 0.05 -2.86 0.46
N ASP A 51 0.30 -2.35 1.67
CA ASP A 51 0.31 -3.14 2.90
C ASP A 51 -1.09 -3.22 3.56
N ILE A 52 -2.07 -2.51 3.00
CA ILE A 52 -3.43 -2.46 3.53
C ILE A 52 -4.14 -3.78 3.22
N PRO A 53 -4.64 -4.52 4.23
CA PRO A 53 -5.38 -5.75 3.98
C PRO A 53 -6.68 -5.49 3.21
N THR A 54 -7.09 -6.45 2.39
CA THR A 54 -8.36 -6.35 1.67
C THR A 54 -9.54 -6.24 2.63
N GLY A 55 -10.48 -5.34 2.33
CA GLY A 55 -11.66 -5.08 3.15
C GLY A 55 -11.48 -3.99 4.21
N TYR A 56 -10.30 -3.38 4.28
CA TYR A 56 -10.05 -2.21 5.11
C TYR A 56 -10.52 -0.94 4.39
N ARG A 57 -10.89 0.07 5.18
CA ARG A 57 -11.20 1.43 4.72
C ARG A 57 -10.04 2.33 5.10
N GLU A 58 -9.62 3.18 4.17
CA GLU A 58 -8.66 4.25 4.46
C GLU A 58 -9.31 5.26 5.42
N CYS A 59 -8.56 5.64 6.45
CA CYS A 59 -8.93 6.67 7.38
C CYS A 59 -8.40 8.01 6.92
N CYS A 60 -9.13 9.08 7.22
CA CYS A 60 -8.82 10.43 6.78
C CYS A 60 -9.19 11.45 7.85
N GLY A 61 -8.80 12.70 7.64
CA GLY A 61 -9.10 13.80 8.57
C GLY A 61 -7.99 14.07 9.58
N GLY A 62 -7.83 15.34 9.93
CA GLY A 62 -6.80 15.81 10.85
C GLY A 62 -5.40 15.31 10.48
N PHE A 63 -4.77 14.60 11.42
CA PHE A 63 -3.42 14.02 11.26
C PHE A 63 -3.39 12.72 10.44
N LEU A 64 -4.54 12.07 10.21
CA LEU A 64 -4.62 10.81 9.46
C LEU A 64 -4.47 11.01 7.95
N GLY A 65 -4.50 12.25 7.47
CA GLY A 65 -4.29 12.57 6.06
C GLY A 65 -5.59 12.57 5.25
N GLY A 66 -5.53 12.09 4.01
CA GLY A 66 -6.64 12.11 3.06
C GLY A 66 -6.72 10.81 2.26
N CYS A 67 -7.68 10.75 1.33
CA CYS A 67 -8.08 9.53 0.61
C CYS A 67 -7.17 9.17 -0.57
N VAL A 68 -5.86 9.12 -0.31
CA VAL A 68 -4.85 8.97 -1.37
C VAL A 68 -4.81 7.55 -1.92
N ALA A 69 -5.13 6.54 -1.12
CA ALA A 69 -5.17 5.14 -1.56
C ALA A 69 -6.52 4.75 -2.18
N SER A 70 -7.57 5.49 -1.86
CA SER A 70 -8.96 5.20 -2.29
C SER A 70 -9.31 5.76 -3.68
N GLY A 71 -8.44 6.59 -4.26
CA GLY A 71 -8.59 7.16 -5.60
C GLY A 71 -8.97 8.65 -5.59
N GLU A 72 -8.90 9.30 -6.76
CA GLU A 72 -9.09 10.75 -6.88
C GLU A 72 -10.53 11.22 -6.58
N ASP A 73 -11.52 10.35 -6.77
CA ASP A 73 -12.93 10.63 -6.51
C ASP A 73 -13.34 10.35 -5.05
N ALA A 74 -12.44 9.75 -4.25
CA ALA A 74 -12.75 9.38 -2.88
C ALA A 74 -12.84 10.62 -1.99
N ARG A 75 -13.86 10.65 -1.15
CA ARG A 75 -14.13 11.74 -0.21
C ARG A 75 -14.01 11.26 1.22
N CYS A 76 -13.47 12.13 2.06
CA CYS A 76 -13.44 11.89 3.50
C CYS A 76 -14.84 12.14 4.08
N VAL A 77 -15.44 11.10 4.66
CA VAL A 77 -16.73 11.17 5.36
C VAL A 77 -16.54 10.81 6.83
N ASP A 78 -17.43 11.30 7.68
CA ASP A 78 -17.46 10.97 9.11
C ASP A 78 -17.53 9.46 9.32
N ASP A 79 -16.74 8.92 10.23
CA ASP A 79 -16.68 7.48 10.47
C ASP A 79 -17.93 7.01 11.24
N PRO A 80 -18.85 6.24 10.61
CA PRO A 80 -20.10 5.87 11.25
C PRO A 80 -19.95 4.89 12.41
N THR A 81 -18.76 4.32 12.63
CA THR A 81 -18.53 3.39 13.73
C THR A 81 -17.73 4.01 14.87
N ASP A 82 -17.33 5.27 14.77
CA ASP A 82 -16.76 5.98 15.90
C ASP A 82 -17.85 6.67 16.73
N SER A 83 -17.49 7.10 17.93
CA SER A 83 -18.38 7.87 18.80
C SER A 83 -18.09 9.38 18.72
N CYS A 84 -17.21 9.81 17.81
CA CYS A 84 -16.72 11.17 17.70
C CYS A 84 -17.68 11.97 16.80
N THR A 85 -18.74 12.49 17.41
CA THR A 85 -19.74 13.24 16.63
C THR A 85 -19.26 14.67 16.29
N PRO A 86 -19.41 15.14 15.04
CA PRO A 86 -18.91 16.44 14.60
C PRO A 86 -19.44 17.66 15.39
N GLY A 87 -20.61 17.51 16.02
CA GLY A 87 -21.25 18.56 16.83
C GLY A 87 -20.54 18.89 18.15
N ALA A 88 -19.56 18.08 18.58
CA ALA A 88 -18.88 18.22 19.88
C ALA A 88 -17.35 18.38 19.75
N GLY A 89 -16.82 18.72 18.56
CA GLY A 89 -15.38 18.86 18.32
C GLY A 89 -14.93 18.46 16.91
N GLY A 90 -15.82 18.53 15.92
CA GLY A 90 -15.72 17.84 14.62
C GLY A 90 -14.60 18.23 13.66
N ALA A 91 -13.62 19.04 14.06
CA ALA A 91 -12.42 19.25 13.26
C ALA A 91 -11.39 18.11 13.43
N ASP A 92 -11.45 17.42 14.57
CA ASP A 92 -10.44 16.41 14.97
C ASP A 92 -10.97 14.97 14.93
N CYS A 93 -12.24 14.76 14.59
CA CYS A 93 -12.81 13.41 14.49
C CYS A 93 -12.30 12.69 13.24
N PRO A 94 -11.82 11.44 13.37
CA PRO A 94 -11.33 10.67 12.24
C PRO A 94 -12.50 10.28 11.32
N GLY A 95 -12.27 10.42 10.01
CA GLY A 95 -13.19 9.97 8.98
C GLY A 95 -12.70 8.71 8.28
N VAL A 96 -13.52 8.21 7.35
CA VAL A 96 -13.17 7.15 6.41
C VAL A 96 -13.39 7.61 4.97
N CYS A 97 -12.65 7.01 4.05
CA CYS A 97 -12.76 7.30 2.62
C CYS A 97 -13.84 6.45 1.94
N GLU A 98 -14.71 7.12 1.19
CA GLU A 98 -15.73 6.52 0.32
C GLU A 98 -15.74 7.12 -1.08
#